data_AF-A0A539DPT5-F1
#
_entry.id   AF-A0A539DPT5-F1
#
_cell.length_a   1.000
_cell.length_b   1.000
_cell.length_c   1.000
_cell.angle_alpha   90.00
_cell.angle_beta   90.00
_cell.angle_gamma   90.00
#
_symmetry.space_group_name_H-M   'P 1'
#
loop_
_entity.id
_entity.type
_entity.pdbx_description
1 polymer ?
#
loop_
_entity_poly.entity_id
_entity_poly.type
_entity_poly.pdbx_seq_one_letter_code
_entity_poly.pdbx_strand_id
1 'polypeptide(L)' 'MLTNIRIVLVNTSHPGNIGGVARAMKNMELRRLYLLDPLMFPDSEATARASGADDLLTNAV' A
#
# COMPACT_ATOMS: atom_id res chain seq x y z
N MET A 1 13.79 -10.72 8.24
CA MET A 1 12.91 -11.90 8.42
C MET A 1 11.58 -11.77 7.67
N LEU A 2 11.02 -10.57 7.47
CA LEU A 2 9.68 -10.38 6.88
C LEU A 2 9.62 -10.24 5.33
N THR A 3 10.73 -10.42 4.62
CA THR A 3 10.83 -10.20 3.16
C THR A 3 10.01 -11.17 2.31
N ASN A 4 9.50 -12.24 2.90
CA ASN A 4 8.70 -13.27 2.22
C ASN A 4 7.18 -13.12 2.44
N ILE A 5 6.74 -12.07 3.14
CA ILE A 5 5.31 -11.78 3.35
C ILE A 5 4.85 -10.80 2.27
N ARG A 6 3.72 -11.11 1.63
CA ARG A 6 3.04 -10.23 0.67
C ARG A 6 1.72 -9.79 1.26
N ILE A 7 1.46 -8.49 1.22
CA ILE A 7 0.16 -7.92 1.56
C ILE A 7 -0.56 -7.69 0.23
N VAL A 8 -1.62 -8.45 -0.01
CA VAL A 8 -2.39 -8.39 -1.26
C VAL A 8 -3.72 -7.74 -0.96
N LEU A 9 -3.97 -6.58 -1.57
CA LEU A 9 -5.26 -5.89 -1.48
C LEU A 9 -6.04 -6.13 -2.78
N VAL A 10 -7.25 -6.69 -2.65
CA VAL A 10 -8.09 -7.06 -3.80
C VAL A 10 -9.27 -6.11 -3.87
N ASN A 11 -9.54 -5.54 -5.05
CA ASN A 11 -10.69 -4.68 -5.32
C ASN A 11 -10.84 -3.54 -4.31
N THR A 12 -9.73 -2.93 -3.90
CA THR A 12 -9.79 -1.84 -2.92
C THR A 12 -10.48 -0.63 -3.54
N SER A 13 -11.56 -0.18 -2.89
CA SER A 13 -12.42 0.88 -3.41
C SER A 13 -11.88 2.29 -3.16
N HIS A 14 -11.38 2.54 -1.96
CA HIS A 14 -10.90 3.87 -1.57
C HIS A 14 -9.37 3.92 -1.58
N PRO A 15 -8.75 4.80 -2.38
CA PRO A 15 -7.29 4.91 -2.46
C PRO A 15 -6.66 5.24 -1.10
N GLY A 16 -7.34 6.02 -0.25
CA GLY A 16 -6.88 6.32 1.10
C GLY A 16 -6.64 5.07 1.98
N ASN A 17 -7.34 3.96 1.73
CA ASN A 17 -7.10 2.70 2.44
C ASN A 17 -5.79 2.04 2.00
N ILE A 18 -5.43 2.15 0.72
CA ILE A 18 -4.14 1.67 0.20
C ILE A 18 -2.99 2.42 0.90
N GLY A 19 -3.11 3.74 1.01
CA GLY A 19 -2.18 4.57 1.78
C GLY A 19 -2.11 4.17 3.27
N GLY A 20 -3.27 3.98 3.91
CA GLY A 20 -3.34 3.54 5.31
C GLY A 20 -2.67 2.18 5.54
N VAL A 21 -2.85 1.23 4.63
CA VAL A 21 -2.17 -0.07 4.66
C VAL A 21 -0.67 0.09 4.45
N ALA A 22 -0.22 0.89 3.49
CA ALA A 22 1.20 1.17 3.29
C ALA A 22 1.85 1.74 4.56
N ARG A 23 1.19 2.68 5.24
CA ARG A 23 1.64 3.21 6.53
C ARG A 23 1.78 2.12 7.59
N ALA A 24 0.77 1.26 7.73
CA ALA A 24 0.80 0.16 8.69
C ALA A 24 1.93 -0.83 8.36
N MET A 25 2.11 -1.17 7.09
CA MET A 25 3.17 -2.05 6.62
C MET A 25 4.56 -1.49 6.98
N LYS A 26 4.80 -0.20 6.76
CA LYS A 26 6.09 0.43 7.05
C LYS A 26 6.44 0.36 8.53
N ASN A 27 5.47 0.64 9.41
CA ASN A 27 5.64 0.52 10.87
C ASN A 27 5.92 -0.92 11.32
N MET A 28 5.47 -1.92 10.54
CA MET A 28 5.64 -3.35 10.82
C MET A 28 6.78 -3.97 10.02
N GLU A 29 7.63 -3.15 9.37
CA GLU A 29 8.76 -3.59 8.53
C GLU A 29 8.37 -4.53 7.37
N LEU A 30 7.11 -4.46 6.92
CA LEU A 30 6.60 -5.15 5.73
C LEU A 30 6.82 -4.30 4.49
N ARG A 31 7.25 -4.94 3.39
CA ARG A 31 7.73 -4.19 2.21
C ARG A 31 7.07 -4.54 0.87
N ARG A 32 6.19 -5.55 0.83
CA ARG A 32 5.68 -6.12 -0.43
C ARG A 32 4.18 -5.93 -0.53
N LEU A 33 3.77 -4.81 -1.11
CA LEU A 33 2.38 -4.48 -1.38
C LEU A 33 2.01 -4.92 -2.80
N TYR A 34 0.91 -5.66 -2.93
CA TYR A 34 0.35 -6.10 -4.20
C TYR A 34 -1.08 -5.61 -4.30
N LEU A 35 -1.47 -5.05 -5.43
CA LEU A 35 -2.80 -4.51 -5.67
C LEU A 35 -3.44 -5.29 -6.82
N LEU A 36 -4.52 -5.99 -6.53
CA LEU A 36 -5.29 -6.71 -7.54
C LEU A 36 -6.57 -5.92 -7.83
N ASP A 37 -6.65 -5.40 -9.06
CA ASP A 37 -7.78 -4.63 -9.58
C ASP A 37 -8.28 -3.52 -8.62
N PRO A 38 -7.38 -2.65 -8.11
CA PRO A 38 -7.82 -1.53 -7.29
C PRO A 38 -8.69 -0.59 -8.14
N LEU A 39 -9.81 -0.13 -7.57
CA LEU A 39 -10.75 0.74 -8.30
C LEU A 39 -10.15 2.10 -8.64
N MET A 40 -9.20 2.58 -7.83
CA MET A 40 -8.54 3.86 -8.01
C MET A 40 -7.12 3.82 -7.41
N PHE A 41 -6.12 3.66 -8.26
CA PHE A 41 -4.70 3.74 -7.92
C PHE A 41 -3.85 3.85 -9.20
N PRO A 42 -2.79 4.69 -9.26
CA PRO A 42 -2.30 5.59 -8.23
C PRO A 42 -3.24 6.78 -7.98
N ASP A 43 -3.20 7.34 -6.77
CA ASP A 43 -4.05 8.48 -6.38
C ASP A 43 -3.38 9.32 -5.28
N SER A 44 -3.63 10.63 -5.26
CA SER A 44 -3.02 11.54 -4.29
C SER A 44 -3.52 11.32 -2.86
N GLU A 45 -4.72 10.80 -2.66
CA GLU A 45 -5.26 10.44 -1.35
C GLU A 45 -4.48 9.24 -0.76
N ALA A 46 -4.10 8.27 -1.58
CA ALA A 46 -3.25 7.16 -1.14
C ALA A 46 -1.90 7.69 -0.63
N THR A 47 -1.24 8.56 -1.40
CA THR A 47 0.02 9.22 -1.03
C THR A 47 -0.14 10.03 0.27
N ALA A 48 -1.18 10.85 0.36
CA ALA A 48 -1.45 11.64 1.57
C ALA A 48 -1.66 10.76 2.81
N ARG A 49 -2.33 9.61 2.66
CA ARG A 49 -2.60 8.66 3.76
C ARG A 49 -1.42 7.75 4.08
N ALA A 50 -0.47 7.57 3.17
CA ALA A 50 0.74 6.78 3.38
C ALA A 50 1.68 7.38 4.41
N SER A 51 1.66 8.70 4.63
CA SER A 51 2.36 9.38 5.72
C SER A 51 3.85 8.98 5.79
N GLY A 52 4.56 9.10 4.66
CA GLY A 52 5.97 8.74 4.54
C GLY A 52 6.24 7.29 4.14
N ALA A 53 5.21 6.49 3.85
CA ALA A 53 5.32 5.15 3.26
C ALA A 53 5.19 5.14 1.73
N ASP A 54 5.55 6.24 1.08
CA ASP A 54 5.42 6.46 -0.37
C ASP A 54 6.26 5.46 -1.18
N ASP A 55 7.36 4.97 -0.60
CA ASP A 55 8.19 3.92 -1.18
C ASP A 55 7.41 2.60 -1.37
N LEU A 56 6.49 2.28 -0.47
CA LEU A 56 5.66 1.07 -0.61
C LEU A 56 4.58 1.23 -1.68
N LEU A 57 4.05 2.44 -1.84
CA LEU A 57 3.12 2.75 -2.94
C LEU A 57 3.83 2.72 -4.29
N THR A 58 5.04 3.29 -4.35
CA THR A 58 5.86 3.34 -5.58
C THR A 58 6.29 1.95 -6.04
N ASN A 59 6.57 1.06 -5.08
CA ASN A 59 7.00 -0.31 -5.36
C ASN A 59 5.83 -1.32 -5.39
N ALA A 60 4.57 -0.86 -5.30
CA ALA A 60 3.42 -1.74 -5.36
C ALA A 60 3.33 -2.41 -6.74
N VAL A 61 2.97 -3.70 -6.74
CA VAL A 61 2.84 -4.53 -7.95
C VAL A 61 1.40 -4.87 -8.24
#